data_AF-A0A2V9H2Z7-F1
#
_entry.id   AF-A0A2V9H2Z7-F1
#
_cell.length_a   1.000
_cell.length_b   1.000
_cell.length_c   1.000
_cell.angle_alpha   90.00
_cell.angle_beta   90.00
_cell.angle_gamma   90.00
#
_symmetry.space_group_name_H-M   'P 1'
#
loop_
_entity.id
_entity.type
_entity.pdbx_description
1 polymer ?
#
loop_
_entity_poly.entity_id
_entity_poly.type
_entity_poly.pdbx_seq_one_letter_code
_entity_poly.pdbx_strand_id
1 'polypeptide(L)'
;MGRSLWEEQVSPEKLFRLIVLICIVGWGLSAIYIVSHVGSMEDAYVHTRDLGSYFFSAIWIFVFFYAQYRLVPRFIHRDLHYRVGLWQAFGSLALLIVGALHVVWPQTKSDVPSSLLFWITLLGEGVIIGNVIWSYLSGEPDVPFLPVVPDAKTTPEHVTDDSAKDLGWPKSPAKLFGIGAAVFAVGGLISLILDMPSFKIPVPWSGQMHFLPFGCLWLAAAAPFAIFAMLYKFLMDGQDLVFEEALNRIHFVVTIIAILDLVRVFMAWQQAMASKLAALYFGPEIQWLAVLFGLSAVVFAINAYRSYRRTAVRT
;
A
#
# COMPACT_ATOMS: atom_id res chain seq x y z
N MET A 1 -13.82 -15.44 24.54
CA MET A 1 -13.57 -14.17 25.24
C MET A 1 -14.32 -13.09 24.47
N GLY A 2 -15.42 -12.56 25.02
CA GLY A 2 -16.32 -11.66 24.28
C GLY A 2 -15.68 -10.29 24.04
N ARG A 3 -15.78 -9.78 22.81
CA ARG A 3 -15.43 -8.39 22.47
C ARG A 3 -16.31 -7.46 23.30
N SER A 4 -15.74 -6.38 23.85
CA SER A 4 -16.54 -5.37 24.56
C SER A 4 -17.47 -4.66 23.58
N LEU A 5 -18.65 -4.20 24.01
CA LEU A 5 -19.62 -3.48 23.16
C LEU A 5 -19.01 -2.26 22.43
N TRP A 6 -17.95 -1.68 22.99
CA TRP A 6 -17.15 -0.60 22.38
C TRP A 6 -16.31 -1.09 21.18
N GLU A 7 -15.79 -2.31 21.23
CA GLU A 7 -15.01 -2.93 20.14
C GLU A 7 -15.90 -3.36 18.96
N GLU A 8 -17.19 -3.62 19.19
CA GLU A 8 -18.17 -3.87 18.10
C GLU A 8 -18.68 -2.58 17.45
N GLN A 9 -18.73 -1.47 18.19
CA GLN A 9 -19.21 -0.19 17.65
C GLN A 9 -18.15 0.52 16.79
N VAL A 10 -16.86 0.47 17.14
CA VAL A 10 -15.79 1.27 16.51
C VAL A 10 -14.90 0.44 15.59
N SER A 11 -15.42 -0.12 14.50
CA SER A 11 -14.55 -0.78 13.49
C SER A 11 -13.66 0.22 12.75
N PRO A 12 -12.40 -0.13 12.39
CA PRO A 12 -11.53 0.71 11.55
C PRO A 12 -12.21 1.16 10.25
N GLU A 13 -13.00 0.28 9.62
CA GLU A 13 -13.80 0.59 8.44
C GLU A 13 -14.77 1.77 8.69
N LYS A 14 -15.56 1.72 9.77
CA LYS A 14 -16.46 2.80 10.17
C LYS A 14 -15.70 4.10 10.46
N LEU A 15 -14.49 4.01 11.06
CA LEU A 15 -13.67 5.19 11.34
C LEU A 15 -13.16 5.82 10.04
N PHE A 16 -12.61 5.04 9.10
CA PHE A 16 -12.20 5.56 7.80
C PHE A 16 -13.38 6.13 7.01
N ARG A 17 -14.55 5.49 7.06
CA ARG A 17 -15.78 6.03 6.46
C ARG A 17 -16.18 7.38 7.09
N LEU A 18 -16.05 7.52 8.41
CA LEU A 18 -16.29 8.79 9.10
C LEU A 18 -15.28 9.85 8.68
N ILE A 19 -14.00 9.50 8.57
CA ILE A 19 -12.95 10.41 8.11
C ILE A 19 -13.23 10.88 6.68
N VAL A 20 -13.62 9.97 5.77
CA VAL A 20 -14.05 10.33 4.41
C VAL A 20 -15.21 11.33 4.45
N LEU A 21 -16.20 11.10 5.32
CA LEU A 21 -17.35 12.00 5.45
C LEU A 21 -16.93 13.38 5.96
N ILE A 22 -16.01 13.44 6.93
CA ILE A 22 -15.42 14.69 7.41
C ILE A 22 -14.72 15.43 6.24
N CYS A 23 -13.94 14.72 5.42
CA CYS A 23 -13.28 15.33 4.26
C CYS A 23 -14.28 15.82 3.21
N ILE A 24 -15.36 15.08 2.94
CA ILE A 24 -16.43 15.50 2.01
C ILE A 24 -17.11 16.77 2.52
N VAL A 25 -17.45 16.84 3.81
CA VAL A 25 -18.05 18.03 4.42
C VAL A 25 -17.09 19.22 4.36
N GLY A 26 -15.81 19.01 4.71
CA GLY A 26 -14.77 20.04 4.63
C GLY A 26 -14.60 20.58 3.21
N TRP A 27 -14.48 19.68 2.22
CA TRP A 27 -14.41 20.05 0.81
C TRP A 27 -15.66 20.81 0.34
N GLY A 28 -16.85 20.34 0.70
CA GLY A 28 -18.11 20.97 0.33
C GLY A 28 -18.26 22.38 0.89
N LEU A 29 -17.92 22.59 2.17
CA LEU A 29 -17.93 23.91 2.80
C LEU A 29 -16.93 24.86 2.13
N SER A 30 -15.71 24.38 1.83
CA SER A 30 -14.72 25.14 1.08
C SER A 30 -15.22 25.52 -0.31
N ALA A 31 -15.84 24.58 -1.04
CA ALA A 31 -16.39 24.83 -2.37
C ALA A 31 -17.50 25.89 -2.36
N ILE A 32 -18.44 25.81 -1.41
CA ILE A 32 -19.50 26.81 -1.24
C ILE A 32 -18.92 28.20 -1.00
N TYR A 33 -17.92 28.30 -0.14
CA TYR A 33 -17.27 29.58 0.16
C TYR A 33 -16.55 30.17 -1.06
N ILE A 34 -15.81 29.34 -1.81
CA ILE A 34 -15.08 29.75 -3.04
C ILE A 34 -16.06 30.26 -4.09
N VAL A 35 -17.16 29.53 -4.33
CA VAL A 35 -18.19 29.93 -5.31
C VAL A 35 -18.92 31.20 -4.86
N SER A 36 -19.01 31.46 -3.55
CA SER A 36 -19.64 32.67 -3.03
C SER A 36 -18.74 33.91 -3.11
N HIS A 37 -17.42 33.74 -3.30
CA HIS A 37 -16.42 34.81 -3.28
C HIS A 37 -15.47 34.74 -4.50
N VAL A 38 -16.01 34.40 -5.68
CA VAL A 38 -15.23 34.19 -6.91
C VAL A 38 -14.39 35.42 -7.25
N GLY A 39 -13.07 35.22 -7.38
CA GLY A 39 -12.13 36.27 -7.78
C GLY A 39 -11.68 37.19 -6.65
N SER A 40 -12.05 36.90 -5.39
CA SER A 40 -11.50 37.60 -4.23
C SER A 40 -10.00 37.32 -4.09
N MET A 41 -9.22 38.37 -3.82
CA MET A 41 -7.79 38.29 -3.50
C MET A 41 -7.55 38.26 -1.98
N GLU A 42 -8.60 38.13 -1.18
CA GLU A 42 -8.48 38.03 0.27
C GLU A 42 -7.76 36.74 0.65
N ASP A 43 -6.88 36.81 1.66
CA ASP A 43 -6.14 35.65 2.16
C ASP A 43 -7.08 34.50 2.56
N ALA A 44 -8.25 34.84 3.12
CA ALA A 44 -9.29 33.87 3.47
C ALA A 44 -9.78 33.04 2.26
N TYR A 45 -9.89 33.65 1.08
CA TYR A 45 -10.26 32.94 -0.15
C TYR A 45 -9.18 31.96 -0.60
N VAL A 46 -7.91 32.38 -0.56
CA VAL A 46 -6.77 31.54 -0.94
C VAL A 46 -6.63 30.35 0.02
N HIS A 47 -6.68 30.59 1.33
CA HIS A 47 -6.63 29.53 2.34
C HIS A 47 -7.79 28.54 2.21
N THR A 48 -9.00 29.04 1.91
CA THR A 48 -10.17 28.17 1.75
C THR A 48 -10.10 27.31 0.49
N ARG A 49 -9.53 27.86 -0.60
CA ARG A 49 -9.26 27.10 -1.83
C ARG A 49 -8.27 25.97 -1.59
N ASP A 50 -7.17 26.27 -0.92
CA ASP A 50 -6.12 25.29 -0.64
C ASP A 50 -6.63 24.23 0.35
N LEU A 51 -7.50 24.61 1.30
CA LEU A 51 -8.15 23.68 2.24
C LEU A 51 -9.13 22.76 1.51
N GLY A 52 -9.88 23.30 0.55
CA GLY A 52 -10.74 22.51 -0.33
C GLY A 52 -9.93 21.48 -1.11
N SER A 53 -8.83 21.88 -1.74
CA SER A 53 -7.93 20.95 -2.44
C SER A 53 -7.36 19.88 -1.51
N TYR A 54 -6.92 20.28 -0.31
CA TYR A 54 -6.39 19.37 0.72
C TYR A 54 -7.41 18.29 1.11
N PHE A 55 -8.64 18.68 1.43
CA PHE A 55 -9.71 17.73 1.77
C PHE A 55 -10.12 16.86 0.58
N PHE A 56 -10.21 17.43 -0.62
CA PHE A 56 -10.53 16.68 -1.84
C PHE A 56 -9.54 15.53 -2.06
N SER A 57 -8.25 15.83 -1.96
CA SER A 57 -7.18 14.85 -2.12
C SER A 57 -7.20 13.81 -0.99
N ALA A 58 -7.46 14.24 0.25
CA ALA A 58 -7.62 13.33 1.39
C ALA A 58 -8.78 12.34 1.24
N ILE A 59 -9.91 12.72 0.61
CA ILE A 59 -11.05 11.81 0.36
C ILE A 59 -10.56 10.52 -0.30
N TRP A 60 -9.74 10.64 -1.35
CA TRP A 60 -9.29 9.49 -2.12
C TRP A 60 -8.35 8.59 -1.34
N ILE A 61 -7.43 9.14 -0.54
CA ILE A 61 -6.57 8.33 0.36
C ILE A 61 -7.45 7.54 1.32
N PHE A 62 -8.41 8.18 1.97
CA PHE A 62 -9.23 7.50 2.98
C PHE A 62 -10.25 6.55 2.37
N VAL A 63 -10.73 6.81 1.15
CA VAL A 63 -11.51 5.85 0.36
C VAL A 63 -10.66 4.63 0.01
N PHE A 64 -9.38 4.83 -0.33
CA PHE A 64 -8.45 3.73 -0.60
C PHE A 64 -8.20 2.89 0.65
N PHE A 65 -7.91 3.51 1.80
CA PHE A 65 -7.78 2.81 3.08
C PHE A 65 -9.06 2.08 3.48
N TYR A 66 -10.22 2.74 3.34
CA TYR A 66 -11.53 2.13 3.56
C TYR A 66 -11.71 0.88 2.68
N ALA A 67 -11.41 1.00 1.38
CA ALA A 67 -11.51 -0.10 0.45
C ALA A 67 -10.55 -1.24 0.82
N GLN A 68 -9.32 -0.95 1.23
CA GLN A 68 -8.38 -1.96 1.70
C GLN A 68 -8.90 -2.68 2.96
N TYR A 69 -9.39 -1.97 3.97
CA TYR A 69 -9.95 -2.61 5.18
C TYR A 69 -11.22 -3.41 4.90
N ARG A 70 -11.94 -3.14 3.81
CA ARG A 70 -13.13 -3.91 3.40
C ARG A 70 -12.79 -5.10 2.49
N LEU A 71 -11.83 -4.92 1.59
CA LEU A 71 -11.50 -5.86 0.53
C LEU A 71 -10.38 -6.80 0.93
N VAL A 72 -9.31 -6.30 1.56
CA VAL A 72 -8.14 -7.10 1.95
C VAL A 72 -8.57 -8.28 2.82
N PRO A 73 -9.36 -8.13 3.91
CA PRO A 73 -9.83 -9.28 4.70
C PRO A 73 -10.56 -10.35 3.89
N ARG A 74 -11.34 -9.94 2.88
CA ARG A 74 -12.07 -10.86 1.99
C ARG A 74 -11.14 -11.60 1.05
N PHE A 75 -10.10 -10.92 0.57
CA PHE A 75 -9.08 -11.53 -0.29
C PHE A 75 -8.16 -12.48 0.48
N ILE A 76 -7.73 -12.09 1.68
CA ILE A 76 -6.86 -12.91 2.54
C ILE A 76 -7.63 -13.95 3.38
N HIS A 77 -8.97 -13.92 3.30
CA HIS A 77 -9.89 -14.76 4.10
C HIS A 77 -9.57 -14.72 5.61
N ARG A 78 -9.12 -13.56 6.11
CA ARG A 78 -8.70 -13.36 7.50
C ARG A 78 -9.02 -11.97 8.00
N ASP A 79 -9.32 -11.90 9.30
CA ASP A 79 -9.51 -10.64 9.99
C ASP A 79 -8.15 -9.95 10.22
N LEU A 80 -8.09 -8.67 9.86
CA LEU A 80 -6.97 -7.80 10.21
C LEU A 80 -7.02 -7.46 11.70
N HIS A 81 -5.84 -7.23 12.30
CA HIS A 81 -5.75 -6.91 13.72
C HIS A 81 -6.42 -5.55 13.98
N TYR A 82 -7.55 -5.60 14.70
CA TYR A 82 -8.43 -4.46 14.95
C TYR A 82 -7.71 -3.26 15.57
N ARG A 83 -6.87 -3.50 16.60
CA ARG A 83 -6.15 -2.41 17.30
C ARG A 83 -5.18 -1.67 16.37
N VAL A 84 -4.52 -2.39 15.47
CA VAL A 84 -3.55 -1.79 14.53
C VAL A 84 -4.31 -0.91 13.53
N GLY A 85 -5.47 -1.37 13.05
CA GLY A 85 -6.32 -0.55 12.18
C GLY A 85 -6.89 0.68 12.86
N LEU A 86 -7.22 0.60 14.15
CA LEU A 86 -7.61 1.79 14.93
C LEU A 86 -6.46 2.78 15.07
N TRP A 87 -5.26 2.31 15.43
CA TRP A 87 -4.07 3.18 15.54
C TRP A 87 -3.77 3.89 14.22
N GLN A 88 -3.88 3.17 13.10
CA GLN A 88 -3.76 3.77 11.78
C GLN A 88 -4.81 4.85 11.58
N ALA A 89 -6.08 4.54 11.78
CA ALA A 89 -7.17 5.45 11.48
C ALA A 89 -7.13 6.71 12.36
N PHE A 90 -6.84 6.58 13.66
CA PHE A 90 -6.65 7.72 14.55
C PHE A 90 -5.38 8.52 14.23
N GLY A 91 -4.27 7.85 13.93
CA GLY A 91 -3.03 8.51 13.54
C GLY A 91 -3.19 9.30 12.25
N SER A 92 -3.84 8.72 11.25
CA SER A 92 -4.14 9.39 9.98
C SER A 92 -5.14 10.54 10.16
N LEU A 93 -6.14 10.42 11.04
CA LEU A 93 -7.04 11.52 11.38
C LEU A 93 -6.31 12.68 12.09
N ALA A 94 -5.42 12.37 13.04
CA ALA A 94 -4.63 13.39 13.72
C ALA A 94 -3.74 14.16 12.72
N LEU A 95 -3.05 13.45 11.83
CA LEU A 95 -2.26 14.07 10.76
C LEU A 95 -3.12 14.88 9.78
N LEU A 96 -4.32 14.40 9.46
CA LEU A 96 -5.27 15.13 8.60
C LEU A 96 -5.64 16.48 9.22
N ILE A 97 -6.01 16.50 10.52
CA ILE A 97 -6.38 17.71 11.26
C ILE A 97 -5.17 18.66 11.35
N VAL A 98 -3.98 18.14 11.67
CA VAL A 98 -2.76 18.94 11.72
C VAL A 98 -2.50 19.60 10.37
N GLY A 99 -2.62 18.88 9.25
CA GLY A 99 -2.43 19.48 7.93
C GLY A 99 -3.51 20.49 7.57
N ALA A 100 -4.77 20.25 7.94
CA ALA A 100 -5.84 21.24 7.76
C ALA A 100 -5.58 22.53 8.54
N LEU A 101 -5.11 22.43 9.79
CA LEU A 101 -4.70 23.59 10.60
C LEU A 101 -3.53 24.35 9.96
N HIS A 102 -2.57 23.63 9.38
CA HIS A 102 -1.46 24.26 8.66
C HIS A 102 -1.93 25.02 7.41
N VAL A 103 -2.95 24.54 6.70
CA VAL A 103 -3.50 25.28 5.55
C VAL A 103 -4.15 26.61 5.97
N VAL A 104 -4.80 26.64 7.15
CA VAL A 104 -5.51 27.83 7.66
C VAL A 104 -4.56 28.84 8.33
N TRP A 105 -3.42 28.39 8.88
CA TRP A 105 -2.48 29.28 9.55
C TRP A 105 -1.43 29.85 8.58
N PRO A 106 -0.98 31.11 8.74
CA PRO A 106 0.11 31.66 7.94
C PRO A 106 1.37 30.78 8.00
N GLN A 107 1.73 30.22 6.84
CA GLN A 107 2.85 29.30 6.67
C GLN A 107 4.15 30.06 6.35
N THR A 108 5.27 29.60 6.88
CA THR A 108 6.61 29.97 6.41
C THR A 108 7.11 29.07 5.27
N LYS A 109 6.41 27.97 4.96
CA LYS A 109 6.74 27.01 3.88
C LYS A 109 5.46 26.50 3.20
N SER A 110 5.39 26.58 1.87
CA SER A 110 4.20 26.23 1.06
C SER A 110 3.85 24.73 1.06
N ASP A 111 4.81 23.83 1.32
CA ASP A 111 4.66 22.42 0.95
C ASP A 111 4.18 21.51 2.10
N VAL A 112 4.06 22.05 3.32
CA VAL A 112 3.76 21.26 4.55
C VAL A 112 2.47 20.44 4.45
N PRO A 113 1.33 20.98 3.96
CA PRO A 113 0.10 20.20 3.85
C PRO A 113 0.22 19.02 2.89
N SER A 114 0.87 19.21 1.73
CA SER A 114 1.11 18.13 0.76
C SER A 114 2.00 17.02 1.33
N SER A 115 3.01 17.40 2.12
CA SER A 115 3.90 16.45 2.79
C SER A 115 3.19 15.61 3.86
N LEU A 116 2.20 16.18 4.56
CA LEU A 116 1.47 15.45 5.60
C LEU A 116 0.54 14.40 4.98
N LEU A 117 -0.11 14.70 3.86
CA LEU A 117 -0.89 13.69 3.13
C LEU A 117 -0.01 12.57 2.55
N PHE A 118 1.20 12.90 2.11
CA PHE A 118 2.21 11.90 1.76
C PHE A 118 2.54 10.98 2.94
N TRP A 119 2.82 11.54 4.12
CA TRP A 119 3.12 10.74 5.31
C TRP A 119 1.92 9.90 5.77
N ILE A 120 0.69 10.43 5.66
CA ILE A 120 -0.53 9.66 5.92
C ILE A 120 -0.60 8.45 5.00
N THR A 121 -0.35 8.65 3.70
CA THR A 121 -0.38 7.57 2.71
C THR A 121 0.70 6.54 3.01
N LEU A 122 1.96 6.98 3.14
CA LEU A 122 3.10 6.10 3.32
C LEU A 122 3.01 5.29 4.62
N LEU A 123 2.74 5.96 5.74
CA LEU A 123 2.63 5.29 7.04
C LEU A 123 1.38 4.42 7.10
N GLY A 124 0.27 4.88 6.54
CA GLY A 124 -0.97 4.09 6.48
C GLY A 124 -0.80 2.79 5.72
N GLU A 125 -0.16 2.83 4.55
CA GLU A 125 0.16 1.66 3.75
C GLU A 125 1.12 0.71 4.47
N GLY A 126 2.19 1.26 5.07
CA GLY A 126 3.11 0.48 5.89
C GLY A 126 2.40 -0.24 7.05
N VAL A 127 1.44 0.43 7.69
CA VAL A 127 0.64 -0.16 8.77
C VAL A 127 -0.31 -1.24 8.24
N ILE A 128 -0.95 -1.05 7.09
CA ILE A 128 -1.81 -2.09 6.47
C ILE A 128 -1.00 -3.32 6.11
N ILE A 129 0.14 -3.13 5.43
CA ILE A 129 1.03 -4.24 5.06
C ILE A 129 1.53 -4.96 6.31
N GLY A 130 1.98 -4.21 7.32
CA GLY A 130 2.39 -4.77 8.60
C GLY A 130 1.26 -5.53 9.30
N ASN A 131 0.02 -5.03 9.24
CA ASN A 131 -1.16 -5.67 9.81
C ASN A 131 -1.52 -6.97 9.08
N VAL A 132 -1.43 -6.97 7.74
CA VAL A 132 -1.58 -8.18 6.92
C VAL A 132 -0.54 -9.21 7.36
N ILE A 133 0.75 -8.85 7.37
CA ILE A 133 1.84 -9.74 7.80
C ILE A 133 1.60 -10.25 9.23
N TRP A 134 1.19 -9.37 10.15
CA TRP A 134 0.90 -9.72 11.55
C TRP A 134 -0.27 -10.69 11.70
N SER A 135 -1.36 -10.46 10.95
CA SER A 135 -2.52 -11.37 10.91
C SER A 135 -2.14 -12.77 10.41
N TYR A 136 -1.05 -12.87 9.65
CA TYR A 136 -0.50 -14.11 9.18
C TYR A 136 0.45 -14.80 10.16
N LEU A 137 1.24 -14.03 10.90
CA LEU A 137 2.17 -14.55 11.90
C LEU A 137 1.48 -15.01 13.18
N SER A 138 0.32 -14.43 13.52
CA SER A 138 -0.31 -14.62 14.84
C SER A 138 -1.13 -15.90 15.00
N GLY A 139 -1.32 -16.71 13.94
CA GLY A 139 -2.16 -17.92 13.97
C GLY A 139 -3.67 -17.64 14.19
N GLU A 140 -4.56 -18.53 13.72
CA GLU A 140 -6.02 -18.37 13.86
C GLU A 140 -6.45 -18.20 15.34
N PRO A 141 -7.39 -17.29 15.63
CA PRO A 141 -8.37 -17.51 16.69
C PRO A 141 -9.43 -18.50 16.15
N ASP A 142 -9.59 -19.65 16.81
CA ASP A 142 -10.65 -20.63 16.51
C ASP A 142 -12.04 -19.97 16.55
N VAL A 143 -12.70 -19.86 15.39
CA VAL A 143 -14.12 -19.50 15.30
C VAL A 143 -14.89 -20.77 14.92
N PRO A 144 -15.92 -21.18 15.70
CA PRO A 144 -16.65 -22.40 15.41
C PRO A 144 -17.48 -22.23 14.13
N PHE A 145 -17.24 -23.11 13.16
CA PHE A 145 -18.04 -23.21 11.94
C PHE A 145 -19.52 -23.48 12.31
N LEU A 146 -20.41 -22.55 11.96
CA LEU A 146 -21.85 -22.84 11.93
C LEU A 146 -22.13 -23.80 10.75
N PRO A 147 -22.97 -24.83 10.92
CA PRO A 147 -23.21 -25.82 9.88
C PRO A 147 -24.11 -25.19 8.79
N VAL A 148 -23.57 -25.07 7.58
CA VAL A 148 -24.35 -24.75 6.38
C VAL A 148 -25.04 -26.03 5.92
N VAL A 149 -26.37 -25.96 5.83
CA VAL A 149 -27.22 -27.03 5.29
C VAL A 149 -26.89 -27.24 3.80
N PRO A 150 -26.63 -28.48 3.34
CA PRO A 150 -26.28 -28.73 1.95
C PRO A 150 -27.56 -28.83 1.11
N ASP A 151 -27.69 -27.98 0.08
CA ASP A 151 -28.67 -28.20 -0.97
C ASP A 151 -27.93 -28.63 -2.25
N ALA A 152 -28.45 -29.70 -2.85
CA ALA A 152 -27.78 -30.47 -3.89
C ALA A 152 -28.02 -29.86 -5.27
N LYS A 153 -26.94 -29.65 -6.04
CA LYS A 153 -26.96 -29.90 -7.49
C LYS A 153 -25.55 -29.97 -8.07
N THR A 154 -25.30 -31.11 -8.71
CA THR A 154 -24.13 -31.51 -9.46
C THR A 154 -23.82 -30.58 -10.63
N THR A 155 -22.59 -30.06 -10.65
CA THR A 155 -21.90 -29.45 -11.81
C THR A 155 -20.47 -29.98 -11.84
N PRO A 156 -19.85 -30.09 -13.03
CA PRO A 156 -18.76 -31.03 -13.30
C PRO A 156 -17.51 -30.72 -12.49
N GLU A 157 -16.76 -31.77 -12.21
CA GLU A 157 -15.53 -31.87 -11.42
C GLU A 157 -14.56 -30.70 -11.68
N HIS A 158 -14.81 -29.58 -11.01
CA HIS A 158 -13.81 -28.56 -10.77
C HIS A 158 -12.85 -29.22 -9.79
N VAL A 159 -11.59 -29.41 -10.17
CA VAL A 159 -10.52 -29.79 -9.24
C VAL A 159 -10.74 -28.95 -7.99
N THR A 160 -11.15 -29.60 -6.90
CA THR A 160 -11.45 -28.92 -5.65
C THR A 160 -10.17 -28.25 -5.22
N ASP A 161 -10.11 -26.93 -5.44
CA ASP A 161 -9.08 -26.08 -4.88
C ASP A 161 -9.30 -26.10 -3.36
N ASP A 162 -8.63 -27.04 -2.70
CA ASP A 162 -8.58 -27.19 -1.23
C ASP A 162 -7.89 -25.98 -0.55
N SER A 163 -7.79 -24.84 -1.26
CA SER A 163 -7.47 -23.50 -0.76
C SER A 163 -8.28 -23.11 0.49
N ALA A 164 -9.42 -23.73 0.76
CA ALA A 164 -10.24 -23.43 1.93
C ALA A 164 -9.76 -24.09 3.24
N LYS A 165 -8.80 -25.03 3.19
CA LYS A 165 -8.39 -25.83 4.37
C LYS A 165 -6.98 -25.59 4.90
N ASP A 166 -6.13 -24.80 4.25
CA ASP A 166 -4.81 -24.44 4.80
C ASP A 166 -4.56 -22.92 4.78
N LEU A 167 -4.51 -22.32 5.97
CA LEU A 167 -3.71 -21.14 6.35
C LEU A 167 -3.48 -20.04 5.29
N GLY A 168 -4.56 -19.42 4.80
CA GLY A 168 -4.76 -17.99 4.52
C GLY A 168 -3.89 -17.21 3.51
N TRP A 169 -2.68 -17.64 3.15
CA TRP A 169 -1.91 -17.00 2.07
C TRP A 169 -2.30 -17.62 0.73
N PRO A 170 -2.27 -16.87 -0.39
CA PRO A 170 -2.32 -17.49 -1.70
C PRO A 170 -1.19 -18.54 -1.79
N LYS A 171 -1.57 -19.82 -1.86
CA LYS A 171 -0.61 -20.94 -1.99
C LYS A 171 0.27 -20.78 -3.23
N SER A 172 -0.32 -20.21 -4.29
CA SER A 172 0.38 -19.84 -5.50
C SER A 172 1.23 -18.57 -5.28
N PRO A 173 2.56 -18.65 -5.44
CA PRO A 173 3.40 -17.46 -5.38
C PRO A 173 3.10 -16.48 -6.51
N ALA A 174 2.68 -16.96 -7.69
CA ALA A 174 2.26 -16.09 -8.78
C ALA A 174 1.05 -15.22 -8.39
N LYS A 175 0.05 -15.79 -7.71
CA LYS A 175 -1.09 -15.03 -7.16
C LYS A 175 -0.63 -14.05 -6.08
N LEU A 176 0.23 -14.49 -5.16
CA LEU A 176 0.74 -13.66 -4.06
C LEU A 176 1.46 -12.41 -4.56
N PHE A 177 2.45 -12.57 -5.44
CA PHE A 177 3.19 -11.46 -6.02
C PHE A 177 2.33 -10.63 -6.98
N GLY A 178 1.38 -11.24 -7.70
CA GLY A 178 0.44 -10.54 -8.56
C GLY A 178 -0.46 -9.57 -7.81
N ILE A 179 -0.96 -9.96 -6.63
CA ILE A 179 -1.73 -9.07 -5.76
C ILE A 179 -0.87 -7.89 -5.30
N GLY A 180 0.37 -8.13 -4.88
CA GLY A 180 1.30 -7.06 -4.50
C GLY A 180 1.52 -6.07 -5.65
N ALA A 181 1.77 -6.58 -6.87
CA ALA A 181 1.93 -5.74 -8.06
C ALA A 181 0.69 -4.89 -8.34
N ALA A 182 -0.51 -5.47 -8.25
CA ALA A 182 -1.77 -4.76 -8.47
C ALA A 182 -1.98 -3.64 -7.44
N VAL A 183 -1.67 -3.89 -6.16
CA VAL A 183 -1.78 -2.87 -5.10
C VAL A 183 -0.88 -1.67 -5.39
N PHE A 184 0.40 -1.90 -5.68
CA PHE A 184 1.33 -0.80 -5.99
C PHE A 184 0.98 -0.09 -7.30
N ALA A 185 0.53 -0.82 -8.31
CA ALA A 185 0.12 -0.24 -9.59
C ALA A 185 -1.12 0.65 -9.46
N VAL A 186 -2.16 0.17 -8.76
CA VAL A 186 -3.38 0.95 -8.52
C VAL A 186 -3.07 2.17 -7.65
N GLY A 187 -2.29 2.01 -6.57
CA GLY A 187 -1.84 3.13 -5.74
C GLY A 187 -1.07 4.19 -6.55
N GLY A 188 -0.18 3.75 -7.45
CA GLY A 188 0.57 4.65 -8.34
C GLY A 188 -0.29 5.37 -9.36
N LEU A 189 -1.28 4.68 -9.95
CA LEU A 189 -2.23 5.30 -10.87
C LEU A 189 -3.10 6.34 -10.16
N ILE A 190 -3.61 6.03 -8.96
CA ILE A 190 -4.38 6.98 -8.15
C ILE A 190 -3.51 8.20 -7.83
N SER A 191 -2.27 7.98 -7.40
CA SER A 191 -1.31 9.04 -7.11
C SER A 191 -1.00 9.92 -8.33
N LEU A 192 -0.89 9.33 -9.53
CA LEU A 192 -0.69 10.09 -10.77
C LEU A 192 -1.90 10.91 -11.18
N ILE A 193 -3.09 10.31 -11.13
CA ILE A 193 -4.34 10.96 -11.54
C ILE A 193 -4.66 12.15 -10.63
N LEU A 194 -4.40 12.01 -9.33
CA LEU A 194 -4.69 13.01 -8.33
C LEU A 194 -3.53 13.98 -8.07
N ASP A 195 -2.39 13.78 -8.76
CA ASP A 195 -1.10 14.45 -8.48
C ASP A 195 -0.81 14.51 -6.98
N MET A 196 -0.91 13.34 -6.32
CA MET A 196 -0.95 13.25 -4.87
C MET A 196 0.00 12.17 -4.31
N PRO A 197 0.96 12.55 -3.47
CA PRO A 197 1.38 13.93 -3.22
C PRO A 197 1.81 14.63 -4.51
N SER A 198 1.61 15.95 -4.57
CA SER A 198 2.10 16.82 -5.65
C SER A 198 3.62 16.97 -5.64
N PHE A 199 4.28 16.10 -4.87
CA PHE A 199 5.70 16.03 -4.74
C PHE A 199 6.28 15.55 -6.08
N LYS A 200 7.05 16.43 -6.71
CA LYS A 200 7.76 16.11 -7.93
C LYS A 200 9.19 15.76 -7.62
N ILE A 201 9.59 14.63 -8.16
CA ILE A 201 10.89 14.05 -8.00
C ILE A 201 11.79 14.68 -9.05
N PRO A 202 12.78 15.51 -8.66
CA PRO A 202 13.77 15.93 -9.63
C PRO A 202 14.44 14.67 -10.18
N VAL A 203 14.81 14.60 -11.45
CA VAL A 203 15.63 13.52 -12.01
C VAL A 203 16.51 14.15 -13.08
N PRO A 204 17.85 14.10 -12.92
CA PRO A 204 18.74 14.57 -13.97
C PRO A 204 18.71 13.57 -15.12
N TRP A 205 18.24 14.03 -16.28
CA TRP A 205 18.23 13.24 -17.51
C TRP A 205 18.71 14.11 -18.68
N SER A 206 19.66 13.59 -19.47
CA SER A 206 20.24 14.32 -20.61
C SER A 206 20.78 15.73 -20.27
N GLY A 207 21.34 15.90 -19.06
CA GLY A 207 21.86 17.18 -18.60
C GLY A 207 20.81 18.21 -18.18
N GLN A 208 19.52 17.85 -18.17
CA GLN A 208 18.42 18.69 -17.67
C GLN A 208 17.76 18.06 -16.45
N MET A 209 17.17 18.88 -15.57
CA MET A 209 16.37 18.39 -14.45
C MET A 209 14.92 18.21 -14.90
N HIS A 210 14.48 16.96 -14.92
CA HIS A 210 13.08 16.59 -15.14
C HIS A 210 12.38 16.40 -13.80
N PHE A 211 11.06 16.55 -13.78
CA PHE A 211 10.25 16.45 -12.57
C PHE A 211 9.22 15.34 -12.73
N LEU A 212 9.54 14.17 -12.18
CA LEU A 212 8.69 12.99 -12.24
C LEU A 212 7.64 13.04 -11.12
N PRO A 213 6.34 12.84 -11.42
CA PRO A 213 5.33 12.75 -10.40
C PRO A 213 5.60 11.58 -9.44
N PHE A 214 5.22 11.76 -8.17
CA PHE A 214 5.43 10.74 -7.13
C PHE A 214 4.80 9.38 -7.47
N GLY A 215 3.64 9.36 -8.12
CA GLY A 215 2.98 8.12 -8.52
C GLY A 215 3.82 7.23 -9.45
N CYS A 216 4.81 7.79 -10.16
CA CYS A 216 5.79 7.01 -10.91
C CYS A 216 6.65 6.10 -10.01
N LEU A 217 6.95 6.48 -8.76
CA LEU A 217 7.67 5.61 -7.81
C LEU A 217 6.84 4.42 -7.41
N TRP A 218 5.54 4.60 -7.22
CA TRP A 218 4.61 3.52 -6.90
C TRP A 218 4.52 2.50 -8.05
N LEU A 219 4.48 2.99 -9.28
CA LEU A 219 4.56 2.13 -10.46
C LEU A 219 5.91 1.41 -10.54
N ALA A 220 7.02 2.09 -10.25
CA ALA A 220 8.34 1.46 -10.19
C ALA A 220 8.43 0.40 -9.06
N ALA A 221 7.77 0.64 -7.93
CA ALA A 221 7.68 -0.30 -6.82
C ALA A 221 6.84 -1.55 -7.17
N ALA A 222 5.87 -1.41 -8.07
CA ALA A 222 5.09 -2.56 -8.57
C ALA A 222 5.92 -3.51 -9.45
N ALA A 223 6.97 -3.00 -10.12
CA ALA A 223 7.75 -3.75 -11.10
C ALA A 223 8.38 -5.05 -10.54
N PRO A 224 9.11 -5.08 -9.41
CA PRO A 224 9.68 -6.32 -8.89
C PRO A 224 8.60 -7.35 -8.53
N PHE A 225 7.45 -6.92 -8.01
CA PHE A 225 6.34 -7.84 -7.75
C PHE A 225 5.77 -8.43 -9.04
N ALA A 226 5.59 -7.60 -10.07
CA ALA A 226 5.10 -8.07 -11.37
C ALA A 226 6.09 -9.06 -12.02
N ILE A 227 7.39 -8.76 -11.96
CA ILE A 227 8.45 -9.64 -12.49
C ILE A 227 8.42 -10.98 -11.78
N PHE A 228 8.41 -11.00 -10.43
CA PHE A 228 8.36 -12.26 -9.69
C PHE A 228 7.06 -13.03 -9.93
N ALA A 229 5.92 -12.34 -10.03
CA ALA A 229 4.65 -12.99 -10.37
C ALA A 229 4.71 -13.70 -11.73
N MET A 230 5.27 -13.03 -12.75
CA MET A 230 5.47 -13.60 -14.09
C MET A 230 6.45 -14.77 -14.07
N LEU A 231 7.57 -14.64 -13.37
CA LEU A 231 8.58 -15.71 -13.26
C LEU A 231 8.01 -16.95 -12.57
N TYR A 232 7.31 -16.77 -11.44
CA TYR A 232 6.63 -17.87 -10.77
C TYR A 232 5.58 -18.52 -11.66
N LYS A 233 4.77 -17.71 -12.37
CA LYS A 233 3.76 -18.25 -13.28
C LYS A 233 4.39 -19.06 -14.42
N PHE A 234 5.45 -18.54 -15.04
CA PHE A 234 6.18 -19.24 -16.10
C PHE A 234 6.74 -20.59 -15.61
N LEU A 235 7.31 -20.62 -14.40
CA LEU A 235 7.86 -21.84 -13.82
C LEU A 235 6.77 -22.85 -13.39
N MET A 236 5.62 -22.36 -12.92
CA MET A 236 4.47 -23.21 -12.60
C MET A 236 3.85 -23.81 -13.88
N ASP A 237 3.58 -22.97 -14.89
CA ASP A 237 2.88 -23.38 -16.11
C ASP A 237 3.79 -24.15 -17.10
N GLY A 238 5.09 -23.82 -17.12
CA GLY A 238 6.04 -24.39 -18.09
C GLY A 238 6.86 -25.58 -17.58
N GLN A 239 7.01 -25.73 -16.26
CA GLN A 239 7.81 -26.80 -15.65
C GLN A 239 7.07 -27.57 -14.54
N ASP A 240 5.76 -27.35 -14.39
CA ASP A 240 4.90 -27.97 -13.37
C ASP A 240 5.51 -27.88 -11.95
N LEU A 241 6.22 -26.79 -11.67
CA LEU A 241 6.92 -26.62 -10.40
C LEU A 241 5.94 -26.25 -9.29
N VAL A 242 5.95 -27.06 -8.23
CA VAL A 242 5.23 -26.76 -6.99
C VAL A 242 6.19 -26.10 -6.00
N PHE A 243 5.88 -24.86 -5.63
CA PHE A 243 6.72 -24.05 -4.74
C PHE A 243 6.39 -24.24 -3.27
N GLU A 244 7.40 -24.08 -2.41
CA GLU A 244 7.24 -24.20 -0.96
C GLU A 244 6.65 -22.93 -0.37
N GLU A 245 5.53 -23.05 0.33
CA GLU A 245 4.78 -21.90 0.85
C GLU A 245 5.60 -21.05 1.82
N ALA A 246 6.38 -21.67 2.72
CA ALA A 246 7.20 -20.94 3.68
C ALA A 246 8.24 -20.05 2.98
N LEU A 247 8.90 -20.57 1.94
CA LEU A 247 9.86 -19.81 1.15
C LEU A 247 9.19 -18.73 0.29
N ASN A 248 7.99 -18.98 -0.25
CA ASN A 248 7.20 -17.97 -0.95
C ASN A 248 6.90 -16.76 -0.05
N ARG A 249 6.50 -17.02 1.20
CA ARG A 249 6.20 -15.98 2.19
C ARG A 249 7.45 -15.18 2.58
N ILE A 250 8.56 -15.87 2.85
CA ILE A 250 9.85 -15.21 3.14
C ILE A 250 10.26 -14.33 1.97
N HIS A 251 10.18 -14.85 0.74
CA HIS A 251 10.53 -14.10 -0.46
C HIS A 251 9.69 -12.82 -0.56
N PHE A 252 8.37 -12.94 -0.44
CA PHE A 252 7.45 -11.81 -0.52
C PHE A 252 7.73 -10.74 0.54
N VAL A 253 7.99 -11.15 1.79
CA VAL A 253 8.34 -10.21 2.88
C VAL A 253 9.67 -9.51 2.61
N VAL A 254 10.69 -10.22 2.12
CA VAL A 254 11.98 -9.62 1.75
C VAL A 254 11.80 -8.59 0.63
N THR A 255 10.96 -8.88 -0.37
CA THR A 255 10.63 -7.94 -1.46
C THR A 255 9.94 -6.69 -0.92
N ILE A 256 9.00 -6.82 0.02
CA ILE A 256 8.35 -5.68 0.69
C ILE A 256 9.38 -4.83 1.43
N ILE A 257 10.27 -5.45 2.21
CA ILE A 257 11.30 -4.73 2.96
C ILE A 257 12.22 -3.94 2.01
N ALA A 258 12.60 -4.54 0.86
CA ALA A 258 13.39 -3.85 -0.17
C ALA A 258 12.66 -2.61 -0.70
N ILE A 259 11.34 -2.70 -0.92
CA ILE A 259 10.52 -1.60 -1.41
C ILE A 259 10.35 -0.50 -0.36
N LEU A 260 10.22 -0.85 0.92
CA LEU A 260 10.20 0.14 2.00
C LEU A 260 11.56 0.85 2.13
N ASP A 261 12.67 0.12 1.97
CA ASP A 261 14.02 0.72 1.98
C ASP A 261 14.26 1.65 0.78
N LEU A 262 13.52 1.48 -0.32
CA LEU A 262 13.53 2.40 -1.45
C LEU A 262 13.20 3.85 -1.02
N VAL A 263 12.34 4.02 0.00
CA VAL A 263 12.01 5.34 0.56
C VAL A 263 13.23 5.98 1.21
N ARG A 264 14.01 5.20 1.99
CA ARG A 264 15.24 5.69 2.62
C ARG A 264 16.26 6.10 1.56
N VAL A 265 16.47 5.26 0.54
CA VAL A 265 17.35 5.57 -0.60
C VAL A 265 16.89 6.83 -1.31
N PHE A 266 15.59 6.96 -1.52
CA PHE A 266 15.00 8.10 -2.19
C PHE A 266 15.21 9.41 -1.42
N MET A 267 15.02 9.39 -0.10
CA MET A 267 15.27 10.56 0.76
C MET A 267 16.75 10.96 0.75
N ALA A 268 17.66 9.99 0.84
CA ALA A 268 19.10 10.26 0.75
C ALA A 268 19.50 10.82 -0.63
N TRP A 269 18.90 10.28 -1.69
CA TRP A 269 19.10 10.72 -3.06
C TRP A 269 18.62 12.17 -3.27
N GLN A 270 17.47 12.56 -2.71
CA GLN A 270 17.02 13.96 -2.76
C GLN A 270 17.97 14.92 -2.04
N GLN A 271 18.43 14.55 -0.84
CA GLN A 271 19.40 15.35 -0.08
C GLN A 271 20.73 15.50 -0.82
N ALA A 272 21.17 14.44 -1.50
CA ALA A 272 22.37 14.47 -2.34
C ALA A 272 22.18 15.37 -3.59
N MET A 273 21.01 15.35 -4.23
CA MET A 273 20.72 16.21 -5.39
C MET A 273 20.70 17.69 -5.04
N ALA A 274 20.19 18.05 -3.85
CA ALA A 274 20.21 19.43 -3.37
C ALA A 274 21.64 19.94 -3.11
N SER A 275 22.59 19.05 -2.83
CA SER A 275 23.96 19.41 -2.42
C SER A 275 25.03 19.21 -3.51
N LYS A 276 24.82 18.32 -4.49
CA LYS A 276 25.86 17.90 -5.46
C LYS A 276 25.44 17.93 -6.92
N LEU A 277 24.51 18.82 -7.31
CA LEU A 277 24.09 19.15 -8.68
C LEU A 277 24.86 18.37 -9.77
N ALA A 278 24.25 17.28 -10.26
CA ALA A 278 24.62 16.49 -11.44
C ALA A 278 25.43 15.18 -11.30
N ALA A 279 25.84 14.70 -10.11
CA ALA A 279 26.35 13.32 -10.00
C ALA A 279 25.24 12.33 -9.61
N LEU A 280 25.04 11.26 -10.38
CA LEU A 280 24.26 10.09 -9.94
C LEU A 280 24.85 9.60 -8.61
N TYR A 281 24.19 9.93 -7.50
CA TYR A 281 24.69 9.58 -6.18
C TYR A 281 24.46 8.09 -5.94
N PHE A 282 25.53 7.30 -6.07
CA PHE A 282 25.59 5.89 -5.66
C PHE A 282 26.19 5.78 -4.26
N GLY A 283 25.45 6.29 -3.27
CA GLY A 283 25.85 6.20 -1.86
C GLY A 283 25.70 4.80 -1.26
N PRO A 284 26.19 4.61 -0.01
CA PRO A 284 26.03 3.36 0.74
C PRO A 284 24.55 2.93 0.92
N GLU A 285 23.60 3.86 0.76
CA GLU A 285 22.17 3.61 0.81
C GLU A 285 21.72 2.71 -0.36
N ILE A 286 22.25 2.93 -1.56
CA ILE A 286 21.96 2.09 -2.74
C ILE A 286 22.55 0.69 -2.57
N GLN A 287 23.69 0.56 -1.89
CA GLN A 287 24.30 -0.75 -1.63
C GLN A 287 23.39 -1.63 -0.77
N TRP A 288 22.78 -1.06 0.27
CA TRP A 288 21.83 -1.78 1.13
C TRP A 288 20.57 -2.23 0.38
N LEU A 289 20.02 -1.36 -0.47
CA LEU A 289 18.89 -1.68 -1.32
C LEU A 289 19.24 -2.81 -2.31
N ALA A 290 20.43 -2.77 -2.90
CA ALA A 290 20.93 -3.82 -3.78
C ALA A 290 21.10 -5.15 -3.03
N VAL A 291 21.56 -5.13 -1.77
CA VAL A 291 21.64 -6.33 -0.92
C VAL A 291 20.25 -6.91 -0.65
N LEU A 292 19.23 -6.07 -0.37
CA LEU A 292 17.87 -6.53 -0.12
C LEU A 292 17.21 -7.12 -1.38
N PHE A 293 17.36 -6.49 -2.53
CA PHE A 293 16.89 -7.06 -3.80
C PHE A 293 17.69 -8.32 -4.19
N GLY A 294 18.99 -8.33 -3.93
CA GLY A 294 19.83 -9.52 -4.10
C GLY A 294 19.37 -10.67 -3.23
N LEU A 295 19.04 -10.40 -1.96
CA LEU A 295 18.46 -11.38 -1.05
C LEU A 295 17.11 -11.90 -1.57
N SER A 296 16.23 -11.02 -2.05
CA SER A 296 14.96 -11.41 -2.69
C SER A 296 15.20 -12.39 -3.84
N ALA A 297 16.12 -12.06 -4.75
CA ALA A 297 16.47 -12.91 -5.88
C ALA A 297 17.11 -14.24 -5.45
N VAL A 298 17.92 -14.25 -4.39
CA VAL A 298 18.51 -15.48 -3.83
C VAL A 298 17.42 -16.37 -3.23
N VAL A 299 16.47 -15.82 -2.47
CA VAL A 299 15.36 -16.59 -1.91
C VAL A 299 14.48 -17.16 -3.02
N PHE A 300 14.21 -16.38 -4.08
CA PHE A 300 13.54 -16.87 -5.29
C PHE A 300 14.29 -18.06 -5.92
N ALA A 301 15.59 -17.92 -6.16
CA ALA A 301 16.42 -18.95 -6.78
C ALA A 301 16.51 -20.23 -5.93
N ILE A 302 16.66 -20.10 -4.61
CA ILE A 302 16.65 -21.24 -3.68
C ILE A 302 15.32 -21.99 -3.78
N ASN A 303 14.21 -21.27 -3.81
CA ASN A 303 12.89 -21.85 -3.89
C ASN A 303 12.69 -22.58 -5.23
N ALA A 304 13.03 -21.95 -6.35
CA ALA A 304 13.01 -22.56 -7.67
C ALA A 304 13.88 -23.82 -7.75
N TYR A 305 15.11 -23.77 -7.23
CA TYR A 305 16.01 -24.92 -7.20
C TYR A 305 15.47 -26.08 -6.36
N ARG A 306 14.94 -25.80 -5.16
CA ARG A 306 14.35 -26.82 -4.29
C ARG A 306 13.10 -27.45 -4.89
N SER A 307 12.29 -26.66 -5.58
CA SER A 307 11.12 -27.16 -6.29
C SER A 307 11.52 -28.03 -7.46
N TYR A 308 12.47 -27.61 -8.28
CA TYR A 308 12.99 -28.39 -9.40
C TYR A 308 13.55 -29.74 -8.94
N ARG A 309 14.38 -29.76 -7.89
CA ARG A 309 14.93 -30.99 -7.32
C ARG A 309 13.85 -31.94 -6.79
N ARG A 310 12.77 -31.40 -6.20
CA ARG A 310 11.65 -32.23 -5.70
C ARG A 310 10.84 -32.84 -6.85
N THR A 311 10.58 -32.08 -7.91
CA THR A 311 9.86 -32.58 -9.09
C THR A 311 10.68 -33.63 -9.83
N ALA A 312 11.99 -33.42 -10.00
CA ALA A 312 12.90 -34.39 -10.63
C ALA A 312 13.05 -35.72 -9.88
N VAL A 313 12.76 -35.77 -8.58
CA VAL A 313 12.78 -37.01 -7.77
C VAL A 313 11.43 -37.75 -7.82
N ARG A 314 10.36 -37.09 -8.24
CA ARG A 314 9.00 -37.66 -8.36
C ARG A 314 8.68 -38.21 -9.76
N THR A 315 9.54 -37.90 -10.74
CA THR A 315 9.47 -38.38 -12.13
C THR A 315 10.46 -39.53 -12.30
#